data_AF-A0A5C7F8E6-F1
#
_entry.id   AF-A0A5C7F8E6-F1
#
_cell.length_a   1.000
_cell.length_b   1.000
_cell.length_c   1.000
_cell.angle_alpha   90.00
_cell.angle_beta   90.00
_cell.angle_gamma   90.00
#
_symmetry.space_group_name_H-M   'P 1'
#
loop_
_entity.id
_entity.type
_entity.pdbx_description
1 polymer ?
#
loop_
_entity_poly.entity_id
_entity_poly.type
_entity_poly.pdbx_seq_one_letter_code
_entity_poly.pdbx_strand_id
1 'polypeptide(L)'
;MKNILLFIFLTFSILISSQEKKNFTNIQNILKALRPNEKLDSWTLVYNIYSRDEVIKTTGKEKDYLPQFSGFKISNDEEGFYYIAKSVGGKTSYITDTEQLRKFIGSVDNGEEAAVIGILDGYFVDEEFEDLAGNYYADQNNFYVELGKITSKECPFEKTHFMLTVNKKSGTVTNVKDNGEYFEVYSKTCANNPRMQNYKKELEPYVPPKKARSKKKRR
;
A
#
# COMPACT_ATOMS: atom_id res chain seq x y z
N MET A 1 10.61 -49.19 22.87
CA MET A 1 10.58 -47.78 23.35
C MET A 1 11.30 -46.78 22.44
N LYS A 2 12.30 -47.18 21.63
CA LYS A 2 13.02 -46.27 20.72
C LYS A 2 12.21 -45.79 19.50
N ASN A 3 11.19 -46.55 19.07
CA ASN A 3 10.40 -46.26 17.87
C ASN A 3 9.18 -45.34 18.12
N ILE A 4 8.83 -45.07 19.38
CA ILE A 4 7.69 -44.17 19.71
C ILE A 4 8.15 -42.70 19.75
N LEU A 5 9.40 -42.44 20.14
CA LEU A 5 9.97 -41.08 20.14
C LEU A 5 10.12 -40.48 18.73
N LEU A 6 10.30 -41.32 17.70
CA LEU A 6 10.45 -40.84 16.32
C LEU A 6 9.12 -40.31 15.74
N PHE A 7 7.98 -40.84 16.21
CA PHE A 7 6.66 -40.42 15.74
C PHE A 7 6.21 -39.07 16.34
N ILE A 8 6.61 -38.77 17.57
CA ILE A 8 6.25 -37.50 18.24
C ILE A 8 6.97 -36.31 17.59
N PHE A 9 8.18 -36.51 17.08
CA PHE A 9 8.92 -35.47 16.34
C PHE A 9 8.36 -35.22 14.93
N LEU A 10 7.72 -36.21 14.30
CA LEU A 10 7.21 -36.08 12.93
C LEU A 10 5.85 -35.36 12.87
N THR A 11 5.07 -35.38 13.96
CA THR A 11 3.77 -34.70 14.02
C THR A 11 3.86 -33.25 14.48
N PHE A 12 4.98 -32.80 15.06
CA PHE A 12 5.17 -31.40 15.48
C PHE A 12 5.60 -30.46 14.33
N SER A 13 6.01 -31.02 13.19
CA SER A 13 6.56 -30.25 12.06
C SER A 13 5.51 -29.63 11.12
N ILE A 14 4.21 -29.85 11.37
CA ILE A 14 3.12 -29.44 10.46
C ILE A 14 2.41 -28.16 10.93
N LEU A 15 2.80 -27.56 12.06
CA LEU A 15 2.26 -26.26 12.48
C LEU A 15 3.03 -25.09 11.84
N ILE A 16 3.23 -25.13 10.53
CA ILE A 16 3.49 -23.90 9.76
C ILE A 16 2.11 -23.28 9.56
N SER A 17 1.67 -22.49 10.53
CA SER A 17 0.48 -21.67 10.39
C SER A 17 0.75 -20.69 9.25
N SER A 18 0.23 -20.97 8.06
CA SER A 18 0.03 -19.93 7.04
C SER A 18 -0.86 -18.88 7.68
N GLN A 19 -0.29 -17.75 8.11
CA GLN A 19 -1.08 -16.67 8.64
C GLN A 19 -2.00 -16.18 7.52
N GLU A 20 -3.31 -16.27 7.76
CA GLU A 20 -4.31 -15.78 6.83
C GLU A 20 -4.18 -14.26 6.70
N LYS A 21 -4.01 -13.79 5.46
CA LYS A 21 -3.96 -12.37 5.14
C LYS A 21 -5.37 -11.78 5.22
N LYS A 22 -5.45 -10.54 5.66
CA LYS A 22 -6.68 -9.74 5.71
C LYS A 22 -6.61 -8.64 4.66
N ASN A 23 -7.60 -8.58 3.79
CA ASN A 23 -7.71 -7.54 2.77
C ASN A 23 -8.32 -6.26 3.35
N PHE A 24 -7.83 -5.11 2.90
CA PHE A 24 -8.44 -3.83 3.19
C PHE A 24 -9.66 -3.62 2.28
N THR A 25 -10.73 -3.06 2.82
CA THR A 25 -11.95 -2.84 2.00
C THR A 25 -11.88 -1.58 1.15
N ASN A 26 -11.54 -0.44 1.76
CA ASN A 26 -11.31 0.84 1.07
C ASN A 26 -10.69 1.87 2.02
N ILE A 27 -10.17 2.96 1.46
CA ILE A 27 -9.54 4.05 2.22
C ILE A 27 -10.43 4.61 3.33
N GLN A 28 -11.73 4.86 3.10
CA GLN A 28 -12.59 5.41 4.15
C GLN A 28 -12.73 4.44 5.33
N ASN A 29 -12.86 3.14 5.06
CA ASN A 29 -12.95 2.12 6.10
C ASN A 29 -11.63 1.99 6.88
N ILE A 30 -10.48 2.14 6.21
CA ILE A 30 -9.18 2.23 6.87
C ILE A 30 -9.16 3.41 7.85
N LEU A 31 -9.55 4.61 7.40
CA LEU A 31 -9.57 5.80 8.25
C LEU A 31 -10.60 5.71 9.39
N LYS A 32 -11.72 5.01 9.17
CA LYS A 32 -12.71 4.72 10.22
C LYS A 32 -12.14 3.79 11.30
N ALA A 33 -11.09 3.01 11.03
CA ALA A 33 -10.51 2.10 12.01
C ALA A 33 -9.48 2.78 12.94
N LEU A 34 -9.12 4.04 12.67
CA LEU A 34 -8.19 4.80 13.51
C LEU A 34 -8.62 4.87 14.98
N ARG A 35 -7.64 4.77 15.87
CA ARG A 35 -7.72 4.89 17.31
C ARG A 35 -6.72 5.96 17.78
N PRO A 36 -7.15 6.89 18.64
CA PRO A 36 -6.26 7.91 19.15
C PRO A 36 -5.30 7.32 20.19
N ASN A 37 -4.03 7.74 20.14
CA ASN A 37 -2.99 7.43 21.14
C ASN A 37 -3.23 8.09 22.51
N GLU A 38 -4.18 9.03 22.58
CA GLU A 38 -4.55 9.74 23.79
C GLU A 38 -6.04 9.56 24.09
N LYS A 39 -6.41 9.72 25.36
CA LYS A 39 -7.81 9.67 25.77
C LYS A 39 -8.50 10.98 25.36
N LEU A 40 -9.53 10.85 24.52
CA LEU A 40 -10.34 11.97 24.01
C LEU A 40 -11.75 11.94 24.61
N ASP A 41 -12.38 13.12 24.68
CA ASP A 41 -13.83 13.20 24.95
C ASP A 41 -14.63 12.73 23.72
N SER A 42 -14.20 13.19 22.55
CA SER A 42 -14.75 12.84 21.26
C SER A 42 -13.81 13.20 20.12
N TRP A 43 -14.03 12.60 18.95
CA TRP A 43 -13.42 13.04 17.70
C TRP A 43 -14.30 12.71 16.50
N THR A 44 -14.15 13.50 15.45
CA THR A 44 -14.89 13.40 14.20
C THR A 44 -13.91 13.41 13.04
N LEU A 45 -13.93 12.37 12.21
CA LEU A 45 -13.27 12.33 10.91
C LEU A 45 -14.20 12.96 9.86
N VAL A 46 -13.67 13.92 9.14
CA VAL A 46 -14.40 14.65 8.12
C VAL A 46 -13.63 14.59 6.81
N TYR A 47 -14.33 14.34 5.72
CA TYR A 47 -13.84 14.54 4.36
C TYR A 47 -14.42 15.85 3.82
N ASN A 48 -13.58 16.79 3.41
CA ASN A 48 -14.01 18.03 2.81
C ASN A 48 -13.75 18.01 1.30
N ILE A 49 -14.78 18.28 0.53
CA ILE A 49 -14.69 18.42 -0.92
C ILE A 49 -15.45 19.67 -1.36
N TYR A 50 -14.74 20.59 -2.02
CA TYR A 50 -15.30 21.88 -2.46
C TYR A 50 -16.03 22.65 -1.35
N SER A 51 -15.41 22.74 -0.17
CA SER A 51 -15.97 23.41 1.02
C SER A 51 -17.24 22.75 1.60
N ARG A 52 -17.51 21.49 1.24
CA ARG A 52 -18.59 20.69 1.83
C ARG A 52 -17.98 19.60 2.71
N ASP A 53 -18.35 19.64 3.98
CA ASP A 53 -17.97 18.62 4.95
C ASP A 53 -18.89 17.41 4.84
N GLU A 54 -18.28 16.23 4.72
CA GLU A 54 -18.90 14.93 4.87
C GLU A 54 -18.33 14.27 6.12
N VAL A 55 -19.18 14.04 7.12
CA VAL A 55 -18.78 13.33 8.34
C VAL A 55 -18.65 11.85 8.04
N ILE A 56 -17.43 11.32 8.13
CA ILE A 56 -17.12 9.92 7.85
C ILE A 56 -17.28 9.06 9.11
N LYS A 57 -16.90 9.60 10.28
CA LYS A 57 -17.00 8.91 11.58
C LYS A 57 -17.03 9.92 12.71
N THR A 58 -17.86 9.66 13.71
CA THR A 58 -17.82 10.32 15.03
C THR A 58 -17.62 9.26 16.11
N THR A 59 -16.79 9.55 17.10
CA THR A 59 -16.60 8.73 18.30
C THR A 59 -16.75 9.61 19.54
N GLY A 60 -17.45 9.09 20.56
CA GLY A 60 -17.79 9.86 21.75
C GLY A 60 -19.05 10.71 21.53
N LYS A 61 -19.25 11.69 22.40
CA LYS A 61 -20.39 12.61 22.27
C LYS A 61 -20.11 13.60 21.14
N GLU A 62 -21.04 13.70 20.20
CA GLU A 62 -21.00 14.69 19.14
C GLU A 62 -20.79 16.09 19.72
N LYS A 63 -19.85 16.84 19.14
CA LYS A 63 -19.52 18.21 19.51
C LYS A 63 -19.41 19.03 18.24
N ASP A 64 -19.84 20.27 18.34
CA ASP A 64 -19.69 21.24 17.27
C ASP A 64 -18.20 21.42 16.94
N TYR A 65 -17.93 21.54 15.64
CA TYR A 65 -16.63 21.87 15.10
C TYR A 65 -16.80 22.88 13.97
N LEU A 66 -15.71 23.61 13.66
CA LEU A 66 -15.67 24.54 12.55
C LEU A 66 -15.10 23.82 11.32
N PRO A 67 -15.69 24.02 10.13
CA PRO A 67 -15.10 23.54 8.88
C PRO A 67 -13.66 24.01 8.72
N GLN A 68 -12.81 23.14 8.20
CA GLN A 68 -11.41 23.46 7.89
C GLN A 68 -11.26 23.75 6.40
N PHE A 69 -10.27 24.57 6.04
CA PHE A 69 -9.95 24.94 4.65
C PHE A 69 -8.73 24.17 4.09
N SER A 70 -8.15 23.31 4.91
CA SER A 70 -7.00 22.47 4.59
C SER A 70 -7.01 21.22 5.44
N GLY A 71 -6.37 20.16 4.96
CA GLY A 71 -6.26 18.90 5.67
C GLY A 71 -5.21 17.98 5.08
N PHE A 72 -5.16 16.76 5.59
CA PHE A 72 -4.26 15.74 5.08
C PHE A 72 -4.91 14.99 3.90
N LYS A 73 -4.08 14.47 3.01
CA LYS A 73 -4.50 13.62 1.89
C LYS A 73 -3.98 12.21 2.09
N ILE A 74 -4.76 11.23 1.66
CA ILE A 74 -4.40 9.81 1.72
C ILE A 74 -4.05 9.29 0.33
N SER A 75 -4.49 9.97 -0.72
CA SER A 75 -3.98 9.78 -2.08
C SER A 75 -3.68 11.12 -2.75
N ASN A 76 -2.69 11.12 -3.65
CA ASN A 76 -2.30 12.31 -4.40
C ASN A 76 -3.41 12.77 -5.36
N ASP A 77 -4.28 11.87 -5.78
CA ASP A 77 -5.31 12.11 -6.78
C ASP A 77 -6.67 12.50 -6.16
N GLU A 78 -6.73 12.70 -4.85
CA GLU A 78 -7.96 13.13 -4.16
C GLU A 78 -8.31 14.60 -4.47
N GLU A 79 -9.57 14.81 -4.89
CA GLU A 79 -10.14 16.14 -5.12
C GLU A 79 -10.30 16.94 -3.82
N GLY A 80 -10.52 16.25 -2.70
CA GLY A 80 -10.70 16.82 -1.37
C GLY A 80 -9.51 16.62 -0.43
N PHE A 81 -9.78 16.78 0.86
CA PHE A 81 -8.86 16.46 1.95
C PHE A 81 -9.64 15.96 3.17
N TYR A 82 -8.94 15.26 4.05
CA TYR A 82 -9.49 14.84 5.34
C TYR A 82 -8.96 15.73 6.46
N TYR A 83 -9.74 15.89 7.51
CA TYR A 83 -9.27 16.39 8.79
C TYR A 83 -9.99 15.69 9.94
N ILE A 84 -9.39 15.74 11.12
CA ILE A 84 -10.02 15.23 12.33
C ILE A 84 -10.25 16.40 13.29
N ALA A 85 -11.50 16.64 13.66
CA ALA A 85 -11.84 17.50 14.80
C ALA A 85 -11.83 16.64 16.07
N LYS A 86 -10.93 16.94 17.02
CA LYS A 86 -10.82 16.21 18.29
C LYS A 86 -11.08 17.10 19.48
N SER A 87 -11.68 16.55 20.53
CA SER A 87 -11.99 17.27 21.76
C SER A 87 -11.35 16.65 22.99
N VAL A 88 -10.67 17.49 23.78
CA VAL A 88 -10.01 17.10 25.04
C VAL A 88 -10.39 18.11 26.12
N GLY A 89 -11.00 17.65 27.21
CA GLY A 89 -11.40 18.52 28.31
C GLY A 89 -12.33 19.66 27.87
N GLY A 90 -13.23 19.38 26.92
CA GLY A 90 -14.14 20.37 26.36
C GLY A 90 -13.58 21.21 25.20
N LYS A 91 -12.27 21.22 24.97
CA LYS A 91 -11.63 22.07 23.94
C LYS A 91 -11.48 21.32 22.62
N THR A 92 -11.96 21.92 21.53
CA THR A 92 -11.81 21.37 20.18
C THR A 92 -10.49 21.82 19.54
N SER A 93 -9.82 20.89 18.88
CA SER A 93 -8.60 21.11 18.08
C SER A 93 -8.68 20.26 16.81
N TYR A 94 -7.83 20.53 15.82
CA TYR A 94 -7.91 19.91 14.50
C TYR A 94 -6.60 19.23 14.15
N ILE A 95 -6.70 18.10 13.43
CA ILE A 95 -5.59 17.42 12.77
C ILE A 95 -5.78 17.61 11.28
N THR A 96 -4.88 18.38 10.68
CA THR A 96 -4.97 18.83 9.28
C THR A 96 -3.72 18.48 8.47
N ASP A 97 -2.76 17.78 9.04
CA ASP A 97 -1.54 17.40 8.36
C ASP A 97 -1.09 15.98 8.78
N THR A 98 -0.17 15.43 8.01
CA THR A 98 0.31 14.06 8.15
C THR A 98 1.14 13.84 9.41
N GLU A 99 1.86 14.87 9.90
CA GLU A 99 2.65 14.78 11.13
C GLU A 99 1.73 14.67 12.35
N GLN A 100 0.68 15.50 12.40
CA GLN A 100 -0.35 15.45 13.42
C GLN A 100 -1.15 14.15 13.35
N LEU A 101 -1.44 13.64 12.15
CA LEU A 101 -2.09 12.33 11.99
C LEU A 101 -1.21 11.20 12.55
N ARG A 102 0.10 11.22 12.28
CA ARG A 102 1.04 10.23 12.83
C ARG A 102 1.08 10.29 14.37
N LYS A 103 1.04 11.48 14.97
CA LYS A 103 0.95 11.66 16.44
C LYS A 103 -0.40 11.20 17.01
N PHE A 104 -1.49 11.43 16.28
CA PHE A 104 -2.82 10.98 16.66
C PHE A 104 -2.90 9.46 16.74
N ILE A 105 -2.29 8.76 15.78
CA ILE A 105 -2.19 7.29 15.79
C ILE A 105 -1.23 6.83 16.89
N GLY A 106 0.00 7.35 16.92
CA GLY A 106 1.00 6.97 17.92
C GLY A 106 1.39 5.49 17.79
N SER A 107 0.92 4.65 18.71
CA SER A 107 1.03 3.20 18.59
C SER A 107 0.03 2.65 17.56
N VAL A 108 0.33 1.51 16.98
CA VAL A 108 -0.49 0.87 15.96
C VAL A 108 -1.18 -0.35 16.57
N ASP A 109 -2.49 -0.27 16.71
CA ASP A 109 -3.35 -1.27 17.33
C ASP A 109 -3.99 -2.23 16.32
N ASN A 110 -4.08 -1.81 15.05
CA ASN A 110 -4.72 -2.58 13.98
C ASN A 110 -3.98 -2.44 12.63
N GLY A 111 -4.36 -3.29 11.65
CA GLY A 111 -3.69 -3.29 10.35
C GLY A 111 -4.00 -2.06 9.52
N GLU A 112 -5.17 -1.46 9.73
CA GLU A 112 -5.60 -0.25 9.05
C GLU A 112 -4.74 0.96 9.45
N GLU A 113 -4.43 1.12 10.74
CA GLU A 113 -3.45 2.11 11.22
C GLU A 113 -2.06 1.85 10.64
N ALA A 114 -1.64 0.59 10.54
CA ALA A 114 -0.37 0.23 9.91
C ALA A 114 -0.34 0.62 8.42
N ALA A 115 -1.45 0.44 7.71
CA ALA A 115 -1.60 0.90 6.33
C ALA A 115 -1.55 2.42 6.23
N VAL A 116 -2.19 3.16 7.13
CA VAL A 116 -2.10 4.63 7.17
C VAL A 116 -0.64 5.06 7.36
N ILE A 117 0.11 4.43 8.27
CA ILE A 117 1.55 4.71 8.42
C ILE A 117 2.30 4.52 7.09
N GLY A 118 2.04 3.42 6.36
CA GLY A 118 2.62 3.20 5.05
C GLY A 118 2.20 4.26 4.03
N ILE A 119 0.93 4.65 4.01
CA ILE A 119 0.43 5.67 3.10
C ILE A 119 1.10 7.03 3.34
N LEU A 120 1.30 7.39 4.62
CA LEU A 120 2.03 8.61 5.00
C LEU A 120 3.50 8.61 4.53
N ASP A 121 4.08 7.44 4.28
CA ASP A 121 5.42 7.26 3.74
C ASP A 121 5.43 7.12 2.19
N GLY A 122 4.30 7.40 1.55
CA GLY A 122 4.15 7.47 0.09
C GLY A 122 3.81 6.15 -0.61
N TYR A 123 3.31 5.17 0.14
CA TYR A 123 2.72 3.94 -0.40
C TYR A 123 1.20 4.11 -0.58
N PHE A 124 0.52 3.13 -1.17
CA PHE A 124 -0.94 3.15 -1.29
C PHE A 124 -1.52 1.73 -1.20
N VAL A 125 -2.78 1.67 -0.78
CA VAL A 125 -3.59 0.45 -0.88
C VAL A 125 -4.16 0.41 -2.28
N ASP A 126 -3.82 -0.63 -3.04
CA ASP A 126 -4.36 -0.86 -4.37
C ASP A 126 -5.61 -1.75 -4.27
N GLU A 127 -6.79 -1.11 -4.23
CA GLU A 127 -8.09 -1.79 -4.10
C GLU A 127 -8.38 -2.74 -5.29
N GLU A 128 -7.75 -2.53 -6.45
CA GLU A 128 -7.87 -3.42 -7.62
C GLU A 128 -6.95 -4.66 -7.52
N PHE A 129 -5.94 -4.62 -6.66
CA PHE A 129 -4.93 -5.66 -6.49
C PHE A 129 -4.79 -6.04 -5.01
N GLU A 130 -5.90 -6.19 -4.29
CA GLU A 130 -5.91 -6.39 -2.83
C GLU A 130 -5.05 -7.58 -2.35
N ASP A 131 -5.01 -8.68 -3.11
CA ASP A 131 -4.21 -9.88 -2.80
C ASP A 131 -2.69 -9.64 -2.87
N LEU A 132 -2.25 -8.57 -3.54
CA LEU A 132 -0.83 -8.21 -3.71
C LEU A 132 -0.46 -6.92 -3.00
N ALA A 133 -1.33 -5.92 -2.99
CA ALA A 133 -1.00 -4.55 -2.61
C ALA A 133 -2.13 -3.88 -1.80
N GLY A 134 -2.95 -4.67 -1.12
CA GLY A 134 -4.04 -4.18 -0.29
C GLY A 134 -4.40 -5.12 0.85
N ASN A 135 -3.40 -5.74 1.49
CA ASN A 135 -3.63 -6.70 2.55
C ASN A 135 -2.60 -6.58 3.69
N TYR A 136 -2.87 -7.27 4.80
CA TYR A 136 -1.94 -7.39 5.91
C TYR A 136 -2.07 -8.70 6.67
N TYR A 137 -1.03 -9.02 7.43
CA TYR A 137 -1.07 -10.00 8.52
C TYR A 137 -0.28 -9.47 9.72
N ALA A 138 -0.32 -10.16 10.85
CA ALA A 138 0.27 -9.64 12.08
C ALA A 138 0.75 -10.75 13.01
N ASP A 139 1.92 -10.53 13.61
CA ASP A 139 2.39 -11.35 14.72
C ASP A 139 2.16 -10.62 16.07
N GLN A 140 2.84 -11.04 17.12
CA GLN A 140 2.73 -10.42 18.44
C GLN A 140 3.17 -8.94 18.46
N ASN A 141 4.20 -8.59 17.69
CA ASN A 141 4.93 -7.33 17.81
C ASN A 141 4.76 -6.41 16.60
N ASN A 142 4.38 -6.94 15.45
CA ASN A 142 4.40 -6.23 14.17
C ASN A 142 3.13 -6.48 13.35
N PHE A 143 2.82 -5.50 12.52
CA PHE A 143 1.99 -5.66 11.33
C PHE A 143 2.89 -5.77 10.10
N TYR A 144 2.52 -6.65 9.18
CA TYR A 144 3.14 -6.81 7.88
C TYR A 144 2.11 -6.38 6.85
N VAL A 145 2.33 -5.24 6.23
CA VAL A 145 1.35 -4.59 5.33
C VAL A 145 1.90 -4.66 3.91
N GLU A 146 1.12 -5.20 2.99
CA GLU A 146 1.44 -5.27 1.58
C GLU A 146 0.76 -4.12 0.84
N LEU A 147 1.56 -3.23 0.27
CA LEU A 147 1.13 -1.97 -0.33
C LEU A 147 1.79 -1.76 -1.69
N GLY A 148 1.14 -0.99 -2.54
CA GLY A 148 1.70 -0.52 -3.80
C GLY A 148 2.52 0.75 -3.62
N LYS A 149 3.45 1.00 -4.55
CA LYS A 149 4.10 2.30 -4.73
C LYS A 149 4.34 2.56 -6.21
N ILE A 150 4.07 3.78 -6.65
CA ILE A 150 4.35 4.20 -8.03
C ILE A 150 5.86 4.43 -8.09
N THR A 151 6.57 3.55 -8.81
CA THR A 151 8.04 3.58 -8.94
C THR A 151 8.48 4.29 -10.20
N SER A 152 7.66 4.26 -11.25
CA SER A 152 7.86 5.03 -12.46
C SER A 152 6.54 5.66 -12.90
N LYS A 153 6.56 6.98 -13.14
CA LYS A 153 5.47 7.71 -13.80
C LYS A 153 5.70 7.87 -15.30
N GLU A 154 6.86 7.44 -15.79
CA GLU A 154 7.30 7.65 -17.16
C GLU A 154 6.99 6.42 -18.02
N CYS A 155 7.89 6.10 -18.95
CA CYS A 155 7.73 5.00 -19.90
C CYS A 155 8.58 3.81 -19.45
N PRO A 156 8.02 2.81 -18.74
CA PRO A 156 6.59 2.58 -18.49
C PRO A 156 6.09 3.18 -17.16
N PHE A 157 4.77 3.31 -17.04
CA PHE A 157 4.13 3.57 -15.76
C PHE A 157 4.16 2.28 -14.96
N GLU A 158 4.74 2.32 -13.77
CA GLU A 158 5.01 1.12 -12.96
C GLU A 158 4.45 1.28 -11.55
N LYS A 159 3.78 0.23 -11.09
CA LYS A 159 3.49 0.02 -9.67
C LYS A 159 4.26 -1.20 -9.19
N THR A 160 4.94 -1.02 -8.06
CA THR A 160 5.75 -2.04 -7.39
C THR A 160 5.14 -2.41 -6.06
N HIS A 161 5.14 -3.71 -5.75
CA HIS A 161 4.61 -4.25 -4.51
C HIS A 161 5.69 -4.22 -3.43
N PHE A 162 5.36 -3.65 -2.28
CA PHE A 162 6.20 -3.64 -1.10
C PHE A 162 5.50 -4.27 0.09
N MET A 163 6.26 -5.01 0.91
CA MET A 163 5.84 -5.43 2.23
C MET A 163 6.56 -4.59 3.29
N LEU A 164 5.79 -3.83 4.06
CA LEU A 164 6.27 -3.00 5.15
C LEU A 164 6.10 -3.74 6.47
N THR A 165 7.12 -3.72 7.32
CA THR A 165 7.03 -4.21 8.71
C THR A 165 6.86 -3.02 9.64
N VAL A 166 5.66 -2.87 10.20
CA VAL A 166 5.32 -1.78 11.13
C VAL A 166 5.31 -2.31 12.56
N ASN A 167 6.14 -1.72 13.42
CA ASN A 167 6.15 -2.10 14.83
C ASN A 167 4.90 -1.57 15.55
N LYS A 168 4.18 -2.45 16.25
CA LYS A 168 2.92 -2.08 16.93
C LYS A 168 3.11 -1.03 18.02
N LYS A 169 4.22 -1.11 18.76
CA LYS A 169 4.45 -0.22 19.91
C LYS A 169 4.89 1.18 19.48
N SER A 170 5.80 1.28 18.52
CA SER A 170 6.36 2.57 18.09
C SER A 170 5.62 3.21 16.92
N GLY A 171 4.81 2.45 16.17
CA GLY A 171 4.16 2.93 14.94
C GLY A 171 5.14 3.28 13.82
N THR A 172 6.35 2.74 13.87
CA THR A 172 7.41 3.01 12.90
C THR A 172 7.58 1.84 11.93
N VAL A 173 7.83 2.16 10.66
CA VAL A 173 8.30 1.16 9.69
C VAL A 173 9.73 0.77 10.04
N THR A 174 9.95 -0.51 10.31
CA THR A 174 11.25 -1.07 10.72
C THR A 174 11.96 -1.83 9.59
N ASN A 175 11.20 -2.29 8.61
CA ASN A 175 11.72 -2.96 7.42
C ASN A 175 10.80 -2.70 6.23
N VAL A 176 11.40 -2.63 5.04
CA VAL A 176 10.71 -2.51 3.75
C VAL A 176 11.30 -3.57 2.83
N LYS A 177 10.45 -4.49 2.37
CA LYS A 177 10.82 -5.50 1.39
C LYS A 177 10.17 -5.16 0.06
N ASP A 178 10.99 -4.98 -0.96
CA ASP A 178 10.55 -4.92 -2.36
C ASP A 178 10.21 -6.33 -2.86
N ASN A 179 9.00 -6.52 -3.37
CA ASN A 179 8.50 -7.78 -3.91
C ASN A 179 8.35 -7.74 -5.45
N GLY A 180 8.81 -6.68 -6.11
CA GLY A 180 8.84 -6.52 -7.56
C GLY A 180 7.61 -5.84 -8.15
N GLU A 181 7.70 -5.56 -9.45
CA GLU A 181 6.67 -4.92 -10.23
C GLU A 181 5.47 -5.87 -10.41
N TYR A 182 4.25 -5.35 -10.21
CA TYR A 182 3.01 -6.10 -10.47
C TYR A 182 2.11 -5.44 -11.51
N PHE A 183 2.42 -4.19 -11.86
CA PHE A 183 1.69 -3.44 -12.88
C PHE A 183 2.66 -2.60 -13.69
N GLU A 184 2.60 -2.75 -15.02
CA GLU A 184 3.45 -2.03 -15.96
C GLU A 184 2.63 -1.68 -17.21
N VAL A 185 2.60 -0.40 -17.58
CA VAL A 185 1.91 0.08 -18.77
C VAL A 185 2.82 0.98 -19.61
N TYR A 186 3.08 0.54 -20.84
CA TYR A 186 3.76 1.33 -21.85
C TYR A 186 2.78 2.12 -22.71
N SER A 187 2.92 3.43 -22.72
CA SER A 187 2.26 4.27 -23.73
C SER A 187 2.81 3.96 -25.14
N LYS A 188 2.05 4.35 -26.19
CA LYS A 188 2.50 4.21 -27.59
C LYS A 188 3.74 5.06 -27.89
N THR A 189 3.97 6.14 -27.15
CA THR A 189 5.10 7.04 -27.35
C THR A 189 6.37 6.58 -26.63
N CYS A 190 6.29 5.53 -25.79
CA CYS A 190 7.44 4.99 -25.10
C CYS A 190 8.46 4.40 -26.09
N ALA A 191 9.68 4.96 -26.10
CA ALA A 191 10.75 4.51 -26.98
C ALA A 191 11.18 3.06 -26.73
N ASN A 192 11.07 2.61 -25.47
CA ASN A 192 11.34 1.26 -25.00
C ASN A 192 10.12 0.32 -25.07
N ASN A 193 8.99 0.73 -25.65
CA ASN A 193 7.79 -0.11 -25.72
C ASN A 193 8.10 -1.45 -26.44
N PRO A 194 8.02 -2.61 -25.74
CA PRO A 194 8.36 -3.91 -26.32
C PRO A 194 7.54 -4.24 -27.58
N ARG A 195 6.27 -3.79 -27.63
CA ARG A 195 5.39 -3.99 -28.78
C ARG A 195 5.88 -3.24 -30.02
N MET A 196 6.44 -2.03 -29.84
CA MET A 196 7.01 -1.25 -30.94
C MET A 196 8.32 -1.84 -31.46
N GLN A 197 9.11 -2.46 -30.58
CA GLN A 197 10.35 -3.14 -30.98
C GLN A 197 10.05 -4.36 -31.87
N ASN A 198 8.98 -5.12 -31.56
CA ASN A 198 8.56 -6.25 -32.37
C ASN A 198 8.12 -5.81 -33.77
N TYR A 199 7.36 -4.73 -33.89
CA TYR A 199 6.96 -4.18 -35.19
C TYR A 199 8.17 -3.72 -36.03
N LYS A 200 9.19 -3.11 -35.41
CA LYS A 200 10.43 -2.75 -36.12
C LYS A 200 11.16 -3.98 -36.67
N LYS A 201 11.23 -5.07 -35.91
CA LYS A 201 11.83 -6.34 -36.36
C LYS A 201 11.04 -6.98 -37.50
N GLU A 202 9.71 -6.93 -37.48
CA GLU A 202 8.87 -7.43 -38.57
C GLU A 202 9.04 -6.64 -39.88
N LEU A 203 9.35 -5.35 -39.78
CA LEU A 203 9.64 -4.49 -40.92
C LEU A 203 11.09 -4.57 -41.44
N GLU A 204 11.99 -5.26 -40.73
CA GLU A 204 13.36 -5.41 -41.23
C GLU A 204 13.34 -6.20 -42.56
N PRO A 205 13.93 -5.64 -43.63
CA PRO A 205 13.88 -6.27 -44.94
C PRO A 205 14.57 -7.65 -44.86
N TYR A 206 13.84 -8.69 -45.28
CA TYR A 206 14.36 -10.05 -45.36
C TYR A 206 15.66 -10.07 -46.19
N VAL A 207 16.78 -10.33 -45.53
CA VAL A 207 18.06 -10.56 -46.19
C VAL A 207 18.14 -12.04 -46.55
N PRO A 208 18.06 -12.42 -47.84
CA PRO A 208 18.16 -13.82 -48.23
C PRO A 208 19.55 -14.37 -47.81
N PRO A 209 19.61 -15.61 -47.30
CA PRO A 209 20.88 -16.20 -46.88
C PRO A 209 21.86 -16.20 -48.06
N LYS A 210 23.07 -15.67 -47.84
CA LYS A 210 24.12 -15.64 -48.86
C LYS A 210 24.40 -17.08 -49.31
N LYS A 211 24.09 -17.40 -50.57
CA LYS A 211 24.42 -18.68 -51.18
C LYS A 211 25.89 -18.98 -50.94
N ALA A 212 26.17 -20.07 -50.22
CA ALA A 212 27.53 -20.57 -50.04
C ALA A 212 28.14 -20.79 -51.43
N ARG A 213 29.24 -20.10 -51.73
CA ARG A 213 29.99 -20.30 -52.98
C ARG A 213 30.41 -21.76 -53.02
N SER A 214 29.87 -22.52 -53.98
CA SER A 214 30.29 -23.90 -54.19
C SER A 214 31.79 -23.90 -54.49
N LYS A 215 32.55 -24.66 -53.70
CA LYS A 215 33.98 -24.88 -53.97
C LYS A 215 34.09 -25.57 -55.33
N LYS A 216 34.59 -24.83 -56.31
CA LYS A 216 34.93 -25.34 -57.65
C LYS A 216 36.03 -26.40 -57.47
N LYS A 217 35.68 -27.69 -57.60
CA LYS A 217 36.64 -28.79 -57.66
C LYS A 217 37.53 -28.58 -58.89
N ARG A 218 38.82 -28.28 -58.67
CA ARG A 218 39.85 -28.35 -59.73
C ARG A 218 40.08 -29.83 -60.06
N ARG A 219 39.95 -30.17 -61.34
CA ARG A 219 40.39 -31.45 -61.93
C ARG A 219 41.90 -31.44 -62.06
#